data_AF-A0A942DAS2-F1
#
_entry.id   AF-A0A942DAS2-F1
#
_cell.length_a   1.000
_cell.length_b   1.000
_cell.length_c   1.000
_cell.angle_alpha   90.00
_cell.angle_beta   90.00
_cell.angle_gamma   90.00
#
_symmetry.space_group_name_H-M   'P 1'
#
loop_
_entity.id
_entity.type
_entity.pdbx_description
1 polymer ?
#
loop_
_entity_poly.entity_id
_entity_poly.type
_entity_poly.pdbx_seq_one_letter_code
_entity_poly.pdbx_strand_id
1 'polypeptide(L)'
;MQSKLFFSALLLCLSSMAPCHAQGGSPLPGNEGVAPMPGAELRPSAPAYPPENVQRLSAPAPVPQQTQAPTPGRKGSAAYGHLPLTVKDAKNRLVELRTAMAASGPSGLHDPIYQLSEWLADSADAHIKMAAAFSKHDDMKAQCAAEHQIGMKFSQLKRDAQLLKADLLIAQKRYPEALNPLVEIVLADPTSATGKTAYQRLKDLGFSHDAESAASTTAVTKPPAASADSAATETEAASSSTSVVQTSVKAAVKPVAGAVKPVATAVKPVVHPVARLVTKPIAHPISIAAKRRAH
;
A
#
# COMPACT_ATOMS: atom_id res chain seq x y z
N MET A 1 11.04 -50.33 6.17
CA MET A 1 11.04 -48.86 6.11
C MET A 1 10.43 -48.46 4.78
N GLN A 2 9.12 -48.15 4.77
CA GLN A 2 8.35 -47.80 3.57
C GLN A 2 8.08 -46.30 3.58
N SER A 3 8.73 -45.57 2.69
CA SER A 3 8.52 -44.14 2.48
C SER A 3 7.34 -43.96 1.53
N LYS A 4 6.17 -43.61 2.06
CA LYS A 4 4.99 -43.25 1.25
C LYS A 4 5.20 -41.87 0.63
N LEU A 5 5.36 -41.86 -0.69
CA LEU A 5 5.22 -40.71 -1.58
C LEU A 5 3.80 -40.15 -1.48
N PHE A 6 3.64 -38.96 -0.93
CA PHE A 6 2.43 -38.14 -1.12
C PHE A 6 2.65 -37.21 -2.31
N PHE A 7 2.31 -37.70 -3.51
CA PHE A 7 2.05 -36.84 -4.66
C PHE A 7 0.64 -36.26 -4.48
N SER A 8 0.55 -35.04 -3.94
CA SER A 8 -0.70 -34.30 -3.92
C SER A 8 -0.92 -33.67 -5.29
N ALA A 9 -1.80 -34.29 -6.08
CA ALA A 9 -2.30 -33.75 -7.33
C ALA A 9 -3.14 -32.51 -7.03
N LEU A 10 -2.58 -31.33 -7.26
CA LEU A 10 -3.31 -30.08 -7.24
C LEU A 10 -4.17 -30.02 -8.53
N LEU A 11 -5.41 -30.47 -8.37
CA LEU A 11 -6.46 -30.45 -9.38
C LEU A 11 -6.75 -28.98 -9.77
N LEU A 12 -6.44 -28.61 -11.01
CA LEU A 12 -6.90 -27.36 -11.62
C LEU A 12 -8.44 -27.40 -11.74
N CYS A 13 -9.14 -26.75 -10.81
CA CYS A 13 -10.52 -26.33 -11.06
C CYS A 13 -10.49 -25.01 -11.83
N LEU A 14 -10.45 -25.10 -13.17
CA LEU A 14 -10.90 -24.02 -14.06
C LEU A 14 -12.40 -23.81 -13.82
N SER A 15 -12.75 -22.84 -12.98
CA SER A 15 -14.13 -22.34 -12.92
C SER A 15 -14.31 -21.30 -14.02
N SER A 16 -14.81 -21.77 -15.15
CA SER A 16 -15.35 -20.95 -16.23
C SER A 16 -16.60 -20.24 -15.72
N MET A 17 -16.51 -18.95 -15.40
CA MET A 17 -17.67 -18.10 -15.15
C MET A 17 -18.04 -17.42 -16.47
N ALA A 18 -19.18 -17.84 -17.03
CA ALA A 18 -19.81 -17.24 -18.19
C ALA A 18 -20.32 -15.82 -17.86
N PRO A 19 -20.30 -14.86 -18.80
CA PRO A 19 -20.97 -13.59 -18.64
C PRO A 19 -22.47 -13.77 -18.88
N CYS A 20 -23.27 -13.62 -17.83
CA CYS A 20 -24.70 -13.43 -17.94
C CYS A 20 -24.98 -11.98 -18.41
N HIS A 21 -25.39 -11.83 -19.67
CA HIS A 21 -26.04 -10.63 -20.16
C HIS A 21 -27.43 -10.50 -19.53
N ALA A 22 -27.57 -9.62 -18.54
CA ALA A 22 -28.87 -9.10 -18.13
C ALA A 22 -29.22 -7.89 -19.02
N GLN A 23 -29.95 -8.21 -20.09
CA GLN A 23 -30.74 -7.28 -20.88
C GLN A 23 -31.96 -6.86 -20.05
N GLY A 24 -31.99 -5.62 -19.59
CA GLY A 24 -33.09 -5.05 -18.81
C GLY A 24 -33.22 -3.57 -19.12
N GLY A 25 -34.05 -3.25 -20.11
CA GLY A 25 -34.40 -1.87 -20.44
C GLY A 25 -35.35 -1.26 -19.44
N SER A 26 -35.22 0.05 -19.22
CA SER A 26 -36.36 0.95 -19.09
C SER A 26 -35.97 2.38 -19.47
N PRO A 27 -36.82 3.08 -20.23
CA PRO A 27 -36.61 4.46 -20.66
C PRO A 27 -37.02 5.44 -19.56
N LEU A 28 -36.28 6.54 -19.42
CA LEU A 28 -36.74 7.73 -18.69
C LEU A 28 -36.87 8.89 -19.70
N PRO A 29 -38.09 9.20 -20.15
CA PRO A 29 -38.39 10.38 -20.93
C PRO A 29 -38.75 11.57 -20.02
N GLY A 30 -38.17 12.74 -20.31
CA GLY A 30 -38.77 14.04 -20.01
C GLY A 30 -38.52 14.61 -18.62
N ASN A 31 -37.63 15.60 -18.53
CA ASN A 31 -37.79 16.68 -17.56
C ASN A 31 -37.54 18.02 -18.24
N GLU A 32 -38.51 18.41 -19.08
CA GLU A 32 -38.65 19.78 -19.56
C GLU A 32 -39.59 20.50 -18.60
N GLY A 33 -39.01 21.24 -17.66
CA GLY A 33 -39.72 21.91 -16.59
C GLY A 33 -39.03 23.21 -16.21
N VAL A 34 -38.94 24.13 -17.18
CA VAL A 34 -38.70 25.54 -16.93
C VAL A 34 -39.90 26.09 -16.15
N ALA A 35 -39.65 26.64 -14.97
CA ALA A 35 -40.58 27.53 -14.28
C ALA A 35 -39.84 28.85 -13.95
N PRO A 36 -40.31 30.01 -14.46
CA PRO A 36 -39.76 31.31 -14.11
C PRO A 36 -40.32 31.77 -12.77
N MET A 37 -39.46 32.27 -11.87
CA MET A 37 -39.87 33.00 -10.67
C MET A 37 -39.91 34.51 -10.95
N PRO A 38 -41.07 35.17 -10.82
CA PRO A 38 -41.18 36.62 -10.86
C PRO A 38 -41.17 37.22 -9.44
N GLY A 39 -40.27 38.18 -9.20
CA GLY A 39 -40.47 39.31 -8.28
C GLY A 39 -40.23 39.08 -6.77
N ALA A 40 -39.09 39.57 -6.27
CA ALA A 40 -38.91 40.25 -4.97
C ALA A 40 -37.42 40.68 -4.86
N GLU A 41 -37.06 41.87 -5.32
CA GLU A 41 -36.96 43.13 -4.54
C GLU A 41 -35.62 43.33 -3.80
N LEU A 42 -34.90 44.36 -4.25
CA LEU A 42 -34.20 45.41 -3.47
C LEU A 42 -33.23 44.91 -2.38
N ARG A 43 -31.89 45.09 -2.49
CA ARG A 43 -31.13 46.36 -2.29
C ARG A 43 -29.64 45.98 -1.94
N PRO A 44 -28.69 46.91 -1.66
CA PRO A 44 -27.96 47.88 -2.50
C PRO A 44 -26.45 47.57 -2.71
N SER A 45 -25.92 48.15 -3.80
CA SER A 45 -24.65 48.90 -3.94
C SER A 45 -23.33 48.39 -3.33
N ALA A 46 -22.37 48.08 -4.21
CA ALA A 46 -20.93 48.29 -4.02
C ALA A 46 -20.25 48.56 -5.38
N PRO A 47 -19.11 49.28 -5.42
CA PRO A 47 -18.93 50.43 -6.31
C PRO A 47 -18.35 50.13 -7.70
N ALA A 48 -18.75 51.01 -8.61
CA ALA A 48 -18.21 51.20 -9.95
C ALA A 48 -16.73 51.59 -9.93
N TYR A 49 -15.92 50.93 -10.76
CA TYR A 49 -14.63 51.44 -11.20
C TYR A 49 -14.80 52.13 -12.57
N PRO A 50 -14.14 53.28 -12.80
CA PRO A 50 -14.36 54.13 -13.97
C PRO A 50 -13.69 53.61 -15.25
N PRO A 51 -14.18 54.03 -16.44
CA PRO A 51 -13.56 53.74 -17.73
C PRO A 51 -12.79 54.95 -18.29
N GLU A 52 -11.46 54.96 -18.21
CA GLU A 52 -10.56 55.80 -19.02
C GLU A 52 -9.22 55.03 -19.10
N ASN A 53 -8.45 54.94 -20.18
CA ASN A 53 -8.17 55.94 -21.19
C ASN A 53 -7.58 55.26 -22.43
N VAL A 54 -7.94 55.77 -23.61
CA VAL A 54 -7.35 55.40 -24.89
C VAL A 54 -6.07 56.22 -25.04
N GLN A 55 -4.90 55.60 -24.93
CA GLN A 55 -3.64 56.26 -25.31
C GLN A 55 -2.85 55.40 -26.29
N ARG A 56 -2.93 55.86 -27.53
CA ARG A 56 -2.11 55.52 -28.68
C ARG A 56 -0.61 55.55 -28.38
N LEU A 57 0.11 54.78 -29.21
CA LEU A 57 1.48 55.00 -29.70
C LEU A 57 2.63 54.79 -28.70
N SER A 58 3.28 53.64 -28.79
CA SER A 58 4.62 53.54 -29.42
C SER A 58 5.10 52.09 -29.40
N ALA A 59 5.43 51.56 -30.57
CA ALA A 59 6.14 50.31 -30.72
C ALA A 59 7.59 50.48 -30.22
N PRO A 60 8.08 49.64 -29.30
CA PRO A 60 9.50 49.40 -29.16
C PRO A 60 9.90 48.31 -30.17
N ALA A 61 10.97 48.58 -30.91
CA ALA A 61 11.60 47.66 -31.83
C ALA A 61 11.87 46.28 -31.20
N PRO A 62 11.84 45.18 -31.98
CA PRO A 62 12.29 43.88 -31.49
C PRO A 62 13.78 43.96 -31.18
N VAL A 63 14.10 43.99 -29.89
CA VAL A 63 15.46 43.72 -29.40
C VAL A 63 15.77 42.28 -29.82
N PRO A 64 16.92 41.99 -30.47
CA PRO A 64 17.28 40.63 -30.79
C PRO A 64 17.36 39.85 -29.49
N GLN A 65 16.44 38.90 -29.31
CA GLN A 65 16.52 37.89 -28.28
C GLN A 65 17.89 37.21 -28.44
N GLN A 66 18.81 37.54 -27.54
CA GLN A 66 19.94 36.67 -27.29
C GLN A 66 19.34 35.31 -26.97
N THR A 67 19.66 34.34 -27.82
CA THR A 67 19.51 32.92 -27.60
C THR A 67 20.20 32.56 -26.29
N GLN A 68 19.49 32.75 -25.16
CA GLN A 68 19.90 32.17 -23.91
C GLN A 68 19.71 30.67 -24.05
N ALA A 69 20.85 29.98 -24.04
CA ALA A 69 20.89 28.54 -23.98
C ALA A 69 19.98 28.03 -22.84
N PRO A 70 19.30 26.88 -23.03
CA PRO A 70 18.47 26.29 -21.99
C PRO A 70 19.35 26.02 -20.78
N THR A 71 19.10 26.73 -19.68
CA THR A 71 19.75 26.43 -18.40
C THR A 71 19.19 25.09 -17.92
N PRO A 72 20.02 24.06 -17.72
CA PRO A 72 19.54 22.82 -17.13
C PRO A 72 19.31 23.05 -15.65
N GLY A 73 18.10 22.76 -15.15
CA GLY A 73 18.00 22.21 -13.79
C GLY A 73 17.22 22.97 -12.72
N ARG A 74 16.31 23.89 -13.05
CA ARG A 74 15.22 24.22 -12.10
C ARG A 74 13.86 23.93 -12.72
N LYS A 75 13.63 22.63 -12.94
CA LYS A 75 12.31 22.07 -13.23
C LYS A 75 11.38 22.52 -12.11
N GLY A 76 10.25 23.13 -12.47
CA GLY A 76 9.12 23.24 -11.54
C GLY A 76 8.91 21.88 -10.90
N SER A 77 8.80 21.86 -9.57
CA SER A 77 8.55 20.66 -8.79
C SER A 77 7.15 20.17 -9.15
N ALA A 78 7.02 19.50 -10.30
CA ALA A 78 5.88 18.65 -10.54
C ALA A 78 5.84 17.72 -9.33
N ALA A 79 4.71 17.68 -8.62
CA ALA A 79 4.55 16.91 -7.39
C ALA A 79 4.97 15.44 -7.55
N TYR A 80 5.20 14.98 -8.77
CA TYR A 80 5.59 13.63 -9.14
C TYR A 80 6.92 13.53 -9.91
N GLY A 81 7.73 14.59 -10.00
CA GLY A 81 8.95 14.62 -10.84
C GLY A 81 10.05 13.65 -10.41
N HIS A 82 10.01 13.13 -9.18
CA HIS A 82 10.92 12.12 -8.65
C HIS A 82 10.27 10.74 -8.52
N LEU A 83 9.02 10.58 -8.96
CA LEU A 83 8.33 9.31 -8.76
C LEU A 83 8.72 8.27 -9.80
N PRO A 84 8.86 7.02 -9.36
CA PRO A 84 9.34 5.93 -10.20
C PRO A 84 8.31 5.64 -11.30
N LEU A 85 8.69 5.66 -12.58
CA LEU A 85 7.71 5.39 -13.65
C LEU A 85 7.42 3.89 -13.84
N THR A 86 8.26 3.02 -13.27
CA THR A 86 8.16 1.57 -13.46
C THR A 86 8.08 0.82 -12.12
N VAL A 87 7.52 -0.40 -12.16
CA VAL A 87 7.46 -1.31 -10.99
C VAL A 87 8.87 -1.56 -10.40
N LYS A 88 9.89 -1.64 -11.26
CA LYS A 88 11.27 -1.87 -10.83
C LYS A 88 11.81 -0.66 -10.07
N ASP A 89 11.60 0.53 -10.61
CA ASP A 89 12.07 1.77 -9.97
C ASP A 89 11.34 1.99 -8.64
N ALA A 90 10.04 1.66 -8.57
CA ALA A 90 9.26 1.77 -7.35
C ALA A 90 9.75 0.83 -6.26
N LYS A 91 10.09 -0.40 -6.64
CA LYS A 91 10.72 -1.36 -5.72
C LYS A 91 12.08 -0.86 -5.23
N ASN A 92 12.92 -0.33 -6.12
CA ASN A 92 14.22 0.23 -5.74
C ASN A 92 14.05 1.40 -4.76
N ARG A 93 13.11 2.30 -5.04
CA ARG A 93 12.81 3.44 -4.17
C ARG A 93 12.35 3.00 -2.77
N LEU A 94 11.53 1.96 -2.69
CA LEU A 94 11.10 1.39 -1.41
C LEU A 94 12.28 0.81 -0.63
N VAL A 95 13.20 0.11 -1.32
CA VAL A 95 14.44 -0.39 -0.71
C VAL A 95 15.32 0.76 -0.20
N GLU A 96 15.51 1.81 -0.99
CA GLU A 96 16.25 3.01 -0.58
C GLU A 96 15.66 3.63 0.69
N LEU A 97 14.34 3.83 0.74
CA LEU A 97 13.67 4.42 1.91
C LEU A 97 13.77 3.51 3.14
N ARG A 98 13.67 2.19 2.96
CA ARG A 98 13.86 1.21 4.04
C ARG A 98 15.29 1.24 4.57
N THR A 99 16.29 1.31 3.69
CA THR A 99 17.69 1.42 4.08
C THR A 99 17.97 2.77 4.76
N ALA A 100 17.41 3.86 4.26
CA ALA A 100 17.53 5.19 4.87
C ALA A 100 16.91 5.22 6.28
N MET A 101 15.77 4.55 6.48
CA MET A 101 15.15 4.43 7.80
C MET A 101 16.04 3.68 8.79
N ALA A 102 16.73 2.63 8.34
CA ALA A 102 17.69 1.89 9.16
C ALA A 102 18.98 2.67 9.45
N ALA A 103 19.44 3.51 8.50
CA ALA A 103 20.71 4.24 8.62
C ALA A 103 20.60 5.59 9.34
N SER A 104 19.54 6.36 9.04
CA SER A 104 19.37 7.75 9.49
C SER A 104 18.26 7.94 10.51
N GLY A 105 17.47 6.90 10.79
CA GLY A 105 16.31 6.95 11.67
C GLY A 105 15.06 7.54 11.00
N PRO A 106 13.99 7.79 11.77
CA PRO A 106 12.67 8.16 11.23
C PRO A 106 12.53 9.64 10.84
N SER A 107 13.52 10.47 11.16
CA SER A 107 13.47 11.92 10.91
C SER A 107 13.67 12.25 9.43
N GLY A 108 12.79 13.06 8.84
CA GLY A 108 12.90 13.51 7.45
C GLY A 108 12.45 12.49 6.38
N LEU A 109 12.01 11.28 6.78
CA LEU A 109 11.51 10.25 5.84
C LEU A 109 9.99 10.24 5.71
N HIS A 110 9.28 11.06 6.49
CA HIS A 110 7.83 11.13 6.48
C HIS A 110 7.30 11.48 5.08
N ASP A 111 7.68 12.62 4.52
CA ASP A 111 7.11 13.09 3.25
C ASP A 111 7.45 12.15 2.07
N PRO A 112 8.70 11.68 1.90
CA PRO A 112 9.01 10.73 0.83
C PRO A 112 8.24 9.41 0.90
N ILE A 113 8.00 8.87 2.10
CA ILE A 113 7.24 7.62 2.27
C ILE A 113 5.75 7.84 1.96
N TYR A 114 5.17 8.93 2.45
CA TYR A 114 3.76 9.25 2.20
C TYR A 114 3.50 9.50 0.71
N GLN A 115 4.34 10.31 0.08
CA GLN A 115 4.27 10.61 -1.35
C GLN A 115 4.40 9.34 -2.20
N LEU A 116 5.32 8.44 -1.85
CA LEU A 116 5.45 7.16 -2.55
C LEU A 116 4.20 6.28 -2.35
N SER A 117 3.65 6.25 -1.14
CA SER A 117 2.46 5.41 -0.84
C SER A 117 1.20 5.86 -1.59
N GLU A 118 0.97 7.17 -1.67
CA GLU A 118 -0.14 7.76 -2.43
C GLU A 118 0.02 7.49 -3.92
N TRP A 119 1.20 7.76 -4.45
CA TRP A 119 1.49 7.51 -5.86
C TRP A 119 1.38 6.03 -6.25
N LEU A 120 1.77 5.10 -5.37
CA LEU A 120 1.59 3.67 -5.59
C LEU A 120 0.11 3.27 -5.62
N ALA A 121 -0.73 3.92 -4.82
CA ALA A 121 -2.18 3.72 -4.84
C ALA A 121 -2.77 4.22 -6.17
N ASP A 122 -2.46 5.45 -6.55
CA ASP A 122 -2.92 6.04 -7.81
C ASP A 122 -2.49 5.21 -9.03
N SER A 123 -1.24 4.74 -9.02
CA SER A 123 -0.69 3.90 -10.10
C SER A 123 -1.39 2.55 -10.17
N ALA A 124 -1.60 1.88 -9.04
CA ALA A 124 -2.35 0.62 -9.02
C ALA A 124 -3.76 0.81 -9.58
N ASP A 125 -4.48 1.83 -9.13
CA ASP A 125 -5.84 2.12 -9.56
C ASP A 125 -5.90 2.48 -11.05
N ALA A 126 -4.94 3.25 -11.56
CA ALA A 126 -4.84 3.58 -12.98
C ALA A 126 -4.69 2.33 -13.85
N HIS A 127 -3.79 1.41 -13.50
CA HIS A 127 -3.59 0.15 -14.22
C HIS A 127 -4.82 -0.75 -14.17
N ILE A 128 -5.51 -0.84 -13.04
CA ILE A 128 -6.75 -1.62 -12.92
C ILE A 128 -7.89 -1.01 -13.75
N LYS A 129 -8.03 0.32 -13.76
CA LYS A 129 -9.00 1.02 -14.60
C LYS A 129 -8.71 0.82 -16.10
N MET A 130 -7.44 0.87 -16.50
CA MET A 130 -7.02 0.55 -17.88
C MET A 130 -7.34 -0.90 -18.26
N ALA A 131 -7.04 -1.86 -17.39
CA ALA A 131 -7.40 -3.26 -17.62
C ALA A 131 -8.92 -3.43 -17.78
N ALA A 132 -9.72 -2.77 -16.94
CA ALA A 132 -11.18 -2.79 -17.05
C ALA A 132 -11.72 -2.10 -18.32
N ALA A 133 -10.99 -1.15 -18.89
CA ALA A 133 -11.32 -0.58 -20.20
C ALA A 133 -11.00 -1.57 -21.33
N PHE A 134 -9.82 -2.19 -21.30
CA PHE A 134 -9.38 -3.17 -22.31
C PHE A 134 -10.20 -4.46 -22.32
N SER A 135 -10.80 -4.85 -21.20
CA SER A 135 -11.65 -6.05 -21.14
C SER A 135 -12.90 -5.99 -22.03
N LYS A 136 -13.30 -4.79 -22.47
CA LYS A 136 -14.43 -4.57 -23.39
C LYS A 136 -14.07 -4.81 -24.87
N HIS A 137 -12.78 -4.97 -25.16
CA HIS A 137 -12.26 -5.09 -26.52
C HIS A 137 -11.59 -6.46 -26.68
N ASP A 138 -12.16 -7.32 -27.54
CA ASP A 138 -11.69 -8.70 -27.74
C ASP A 138 -10.24 -8.77 -28.26
N ASP A 139 -9.83 -7.79 -29.06
CA ASP A 139 -8.48 -7.64 -29.61
C ASP A 139 -7.45 -7.19 -28.57
N MET A 140 -7.90 -6.63 -27.44
CA MET A 140 -7.04 -6.12 -26.36
C MET A 140 -6.92 -7.05 -25.15
N LYS A 141 -7.38 -8.31 -25.24
CA LYS A 141 -7.34 -9.25 -24.11
C LYS A 141 -5.92 -9.49 -23.56
N ALA A 142 -4.92 -9.52 -24.43
CA ALA A 142 -3.52 -9.68 -24.00
C ALA A 142 -3.03 -8.46 -23.20
N GLN A 143 -3.35 -7.25 -23.66
CA GLN A 143 -3.05 -6.00 -22.96
C GLN A 143 -3.81 -5.92 -21.63
N CYS A 144 -5.09 -6.29 -21.61
CA CYS A 144 -5.88 -6.37 -20.37
C CYS A 144 -5.21 -7.24 -19.31
N ALA A 145 -4.72 -8.43 -19.68
CA ALA A 145 -4.02 -9.31 -18.76
C ALA A 145 -2.70 -8.71 -18.28
N ALA A 146 -1.93 -8.06 -19.17
CA ALA A 146 -0.69 -7.39 -18.82
C ALA A 146 -0.90 -6.24 -17.82
N GLU A 147 -1.87 -5.35 -18.09
CA GLU A 147 -2.21 -4.24 -17.21
C GLU A 147 -2.70 -4.71 -15.85
N HIS A 148 -3.55 -5.74 -15.82
CA HIS A 148 -4.02 -6.34 -14.57
C HIS A 148 -2.84 -6.87 -13.72
N GLN A 149 -1.88 -7.55 -14.34
CA GLN A 149 -0.68 -8.04 -13.65
C GLN A 149 0.19 -6.90 -13.12
N ILE A 150 0.29 -5.78 -13.85
CA ILE A 150 1.02 -4.59 -13.39
C ILE A 150 0.30 -3.94 -12.20
N GLY A 151 -1.02 -3.78 -12.27
CA GLY A 151 -1.85 -3.25 -11.18
C GLY A 151 -1.73 -4.08 -9.90
N MET A 152 -1.70 -5.41 -10.01
CA MET A 152 -1.46 -6.31 -8.87
C MET A 152 -0.07 -6.12 -8.25
N LYS A 153 0.98 -5.93 -9.07
CA LYS A 153 2.34 -5.67 -8.58
C LYS A 153 2.42 -4.33 -7.84
N PHE A 154 1.81 -3.26 -8.36
CA PHE A 154 1.74 -1.98 -7.67
C PHE A 154 0.92 -2.07 -6.38
N SER A 155 -0.17 -2.82 -6.37
CA SER A 155 -0.96 -3.08 -5.15
C SER A 155 -0.12 -3.78 -4.07
N GLN A 156 0.75 -4.72 -4.45
CA GLN A 156 1.68 -5.34 -3.51
C GLN A 156 2.71 -4.34 -2.97
N LEU A 157 3.31 -3.53 -3.85
CA LEU A 157 4.26 -2.48 -3.43
C LEU A 157 3.60 -1.44 -2.51
N LYS A 158 2.32 -1.11 -2.75
CA LYS A 158 1.54 -0.24 -1.87
C LYS A 158 1.48 -0.80 -0.45
N ARG A 159 1.19 -2.10 -0.29
CA ARG A 159 1.18 -2.77 1.02
C ARG A 159 2.55 -2.73 1.69
N ASP A 160 3.63 -2.95 0.93
CA ASP A 160 4.99 -2.85 1.46
C ASP A 160 5.35 -1.42 1.89
N ALA A 161 4.86 -0.40 1.18
CA ALA A 161 5.03 1.00 1.54
C ALA A 161 4.17 1.41 2.76
N GLN A 162 2.95 0.88 2.88
CA GLN A 162 2.12 1.03 4.08
C GLN A 162 2.78 0.41 5.30
N LEU A 163 3.41 -0.76 5.16
CA LEU A 163 4.17 -1.39 6.24
C LEU A 163 5.34 -0.50 6.67
N LEU A 164 6.07 0.07 5.70
CA LEU A 164 7.16 1.02 5.97
C LEU A 164 6.65 2.29 6.67
N LYS A 165 5.49 2.81 6.28
CA LYS A 165 4.82 3.93 6.95
C LYS A 165 4.46 3.58 8.40
N ALA A 166 3.94 2.38 8.65
CA ALA A 166 3.64 1.91 10.00
C ALA A 166 4.92 1.78 10.85
N ASP A 167 5.98 1.20 10.31
CA ASP A 167 7.28 1.09 10.99
C ASP A 167 7.84 2.49 11.36
N LEU A 168 7.70 3.48 10.47
CA LEU A 168 8.08 4.86 10.75
C LEU A 168 7.28 5.45 11.93
N LEU A 169 5.96 5.25 11.95
CA LEU A 169 5.10 5.75 13.02
C LEU A 169 5.42 5.08 14.36
N ILE A 170 5.70 3.78 14.36
CA ILE A 170 6.17 3.03 15.54
C ILE A 170 7.51 3.58 16.03
N ALA A 171 8.45 3.85 15.12
CA ALA A 171 9.75 4.43 15.47
C ALA A 171 9.60 5.84 16.08
N GLN A 172 8.62 6.61 15.61
CA GLN A 172 8.24 7.92 16.16
C GLN A 172 7.39 7.85 17.43
N LYS A 173 7.10 6.66 17.96
CA LYS A 173 6.22 6.44 19.13
C LYS A 173 4.78 6.92 18.91
N ARG A 174 4.32 7.05 17.66
CA ARG A 174 2.95 7.42 17.28
C ARG A 174 2.09 6.18 17.03
N TYR A 175 1.95 5.36 18.06
CA TYR A 175 1.24 4.08 18.01
C TYR A 175 -0.21 4.15 17.48
N PRO A 176 -1.08 5.08 17.91
CA PRO A 176 -2.48 5.07 17.45
C PRO A 176 -2.62 5.27 15.93
N GLU A 177 -1.72 6.04 15.33
CA GLU A 177 -1.71 6.27 13.88
C GLU A 177 -1.12 5.10 13.10
N ALA A 178 -0.24 4.32 13.72
CA ALA A 178 0.35 3.13 13.12
C ALA A 178 -0.66 1.98 12.99
N LEU A 179 -1.73 1.96 13.80
CA LEU A 179 -2.71 0.89 13.79
C LEU A 179 -3.47 0.80 12.46
N ASN A 180 -3.95 1.92 11.93
CA ASN A 180 -4.74 1.92 10.69
C ASN A 180 -4.01 1.25 9.50
N PRO A 181 -2.78 1.66 9.12
CA PRO A 181 -2.08 1.00 8.01
C PRO A 181 -1.77 -0.47 8.29
N LEU A 182 -1.52 -0.88 9.53
CA LEU A 182 -1.28 -2.29 9.86
C LEU A 182 -2.54 -3.14 9.67
N VAL A 183 -3.69 -2.66 10.14
CA VAL A 183 -4.97 -3.37 10.00
C VAL A 183 -5.36 -3.47 8.52
N GLU A 184 -5.21 -2.39 7.74
CA GLU A 184 -5.50 -2.40 6.29
C GLU A 184 -4.68 -3.47 5.55
N ILE A 185 -3.38 -3.61 5.87
CA ILE A 185 -2.53 -4.64 5.25
C ILE A 185 -3.02 -6.05 5.59
N VAL A 186 -3.34 -6.31 6.86
CA VAL A 186 -3.80 -7.63 7.32
C VAL A 186 -5.14 -7.99 6.69
N LEU A 187 -6.06 -7.03 6.56
CA LEU A 187 -7.35 -7.25 5.88
C LEU A 187 -7.18 -7.52 4.38
N ALA A 188 -6.25 -6.81 3.73
CA ALA A 188 -6.05 -6.93 2.30
C ALA A 188 -5.35 -8.24 1.89
N ASP A 189 -4.38 -8.72 2.68
CA ASP A 189 -3.70 -10.00 2.42
C ASP A 189 -3.06 -10.61 3.68
N PRO A 190 -3.83 -11.35 4.48
CA PRO A 190 -3.35 -11.90 5.75
C PRO A 190 -2.32 -13.03 5.56
N THR A 191 -2.30 -13.67 4.38
CA THR A 191 -1.43 -14.83 4.11
C THR A 191 -0.06 -14.42 3.61
N SER A 192 0.06 -13.22 3.05
CA SER A 192 1.32 -12.67 2.56
C SER A 192 2.36 -12.49 3.67
N ALA A 193 3.64 -12.44 3.27
CA ALA A 193 4.73 -12.12 4.19
C ALA A 193 4.50 -10.74 4.85
N THR A 194 4.08 -9.75 4.05
CA THR A 194 3.77 -8.39 4.52
C THR A 194 2.62 -8.38 5.53
N GLY A 195 1.55 -9.15 5.27
CA GLY A 195 0.42 -9.34 6.19
C GLY A 195 0.83 -10.00 7.51
N LYS A 196 1.64 -11.05 7.45
CA LYS A 196 2.19 -11.71 8.65
C LYS A 196 3.06 -10.76 9.46
N THR A 197 3.91 -9.96 8.83
CA THR A 197 4.72 -8.95 9.52
C THR A 197 3.84 -7.87 10.14
N ALA A 198 2.82 -7.38 9.43
CA ALA A 198 1.89 -6.38 9.96
C ALA A 198 1.11 -6.92 11.18
N TYR A 199 0.64 -8.17 11.11
CA TYR A 199 -0.01 -8.84 12.23
C TYR A 199 0.95 -9.00 13.42
N GLN A 200 2.20 -9.37 13.18
CA GLN A 200 3.21 -9.43 14.23
C GLN A 200 3.42 -8.06 14.89
N ARG A 201 3.47 -6.97 14.12
CA ARG A 201 3.54 -5.61 14.68
C ARG A 201 2.33 -5.28 15.55
N LEU A 202 1.12 -5.66 15.13
CA LEU A 202 -0.09 -5.46 15.94
C LEU A 202 -0.02 -6.23 17.27
N LYS A 203 0.55 -7.43 17.26
CA LYS A 203 0.81 -8.20 18.49
C LYS A 203 1.86 -7.54 19.37
N ASP A 204 2.98 -7.09 18.80
CA ASP A 204 4.05 -6.41 19.52
C ASP A 204 3.56 -5.12 20.21
N LEU A 205 2.55 -4.47 19.62
CA LEU A 205 1.86 -3.29 20.18
C LEU A 205 0.79 -3.63 21.22
N GLY A 206 0.47 -4.91 21.43
CA GLY A 206 -0.58 -5.35 22.35
C GLY A 206 -2.01 -5.16 21.82
N PHE A 207 -2.19 -4.91 20.52
CA PHE A 207 -3.52 -4.75 19.90
C PHE A 207 -4.23 -6.09 19.68
N SER A 208 -3.48 -7.15 19.36
CA SER A 208 -4.01 -8.50 19.14
C SER A 208 -3.44 -9.50 20.14
N HIS A 209 -4.30 -10.39 20.64
CA HIS A 209 -3.89 -11.52 21.47
C HIS A 209 -3.59 -12.76 20.64
N ASP A 210 -2.71 -13.62 21.13
CA ASP A 210 -2.55 -14.96 20.58
C ASP A 210 -3.83 -15.77 20.78
N ALA A 211 -4.27 -16.45 19.72
CA ALA A 211 -5.41 -17.36 19.79
C ALA A 211 -5.20 -18.46 20.85
N GLU A 212 -3.95 -18.84 21.12
CA GLU A 212 -3.58 -19.79 22.18
C GLU A 212 -3.79 -19.20 23.59
N SER A 213 -3.68 -17.88 23.76
CA SER A 213 -3.99 -17.20 25.00
C SER A 213 -5.50 -17.07 25.24
N ALA A 214 -6.30 -16.88 24.18
CA ALA A 214 -7.77 -16.81 24.26
C ALA A 214 -8.43 -18.17 24.60
N ALA A 215 -7.83 -19.29 24.18
CA ALA A 215 -8.30 -20.62 24.56
C ALA A 215 -8.11 -20.92 26.07
N SER A 216 -7.14 -20.27 26.71
CA SER A 216 -6.81 -20.50 28.13
C SER A 216 -7.72 -19.72 29.10
N THR A 217 -8.35 -18.63 28.66
CA THR A 217 -9.23 -17.81 29.51
C THR A 217 -10.68 -18.32 29.55
N THR A 218 -11.09 -19.14 28.58
CA THR A 218 -12.47 -19.66 28.50
C THR A 218 -12.68 -20.98 29.29
N ALA A 219 -11.62 -21.53 29.89
CA ALA A 219 -11.68 -22.76 30.69
C ALA A 219 -11.84 -22.53 32.22
N VAL A 220 -11.87 -21.27 32.68
CA VAL A 220 -12.05 -20.92 34.12
C VAL A 220 -13.36 -20.15 34.32
N THR A 221 -14.46 -20.74 33.85
CA THR A 221 -15.79 -20.40 34.39
C THR A 221 -16.64 -21.66 34.38
N LYS A 222 -16.21 -22.62 35.21
CA LYS A 222 -17.09 -23.66 35.72
C LYS A 222 -18.28 -22.96 36.39
N PRO A 223 -19.53 -23.18 35.94
CA PRO A 223 -20.69 -22.61 36.61
C PRO A 223 -20.77 -23.18 38.03
N PRO A 224 -20.82 -22.36 39.09
CA PRO A 224 -21.26 -22.85 40.38
C PRO A 224 -22.74 -23.20 40.25
N ALA A 225 -23.03 -24.49 40.30
CA ALA A 225 -24.34 -24.96 40.67
C ALA A 225 -24.67 -24.36 42.05
N ALA A 226 -25.70 -23.52 42.11
CA ALA A 226 -26.34 -23.19 43.37
C ALA A 226 -27.83 -22.94 43.13
N SER A 227 -28.57 -23.92 43.63
CA SER A 227 -29.93 -23.87 44.13
C SER A 227 -30.39 -22.48 44.59
N ALA A 228 -31.67 -22.23 44.31
CA ALA A 228 -32.48 -21.23 44.99
C ALA A 228 -32.40 -21.37 46.52
N ASP A 229 -32.34 -20.24 47.23
CA ASP A 229 -33.40 -19.75 48.12
C ASP A 229 -32.90 -18.52 48.93
N SER A 230 -33.78 -17.52 49.06
CA SER A 230 -33.83 -16.44 50.07
C SER A 230 -32.63 -15.47 50.22
N ALA A 231 -32.77 -14.22 50.62
CA ALA A 231 -33.82 -13.22 50.80
C ALA A 231 -33.06 -11.92 51.19
N ALA A 232 -33.71 -10.76 51.03
CA ALA A 232 -33.20 -9.41 51.26
C ALA A 232 -32.38 -9.19 52.55
N THR A 233 -31.44 -8.23 52.55
CA THR A 233 -31.44 -7.05 53.45
C THR A 233 -30.37 -6.03 52.98
N GLU A 234 -30.77 -4.76 52.83
CA GLU A 234 -29.91 -3.59 52.70
C GLU A 234 -29.14 -3.33 54.01
N THR A 235 -27.85 -2.96 53.95
CA THR A 235 -27.31 -2.01 54.94
C THR A 235 -26.11 -1.25 54.38
N GLU A 236 -26.33 0.06 54.31
CA GLU A 236 -25.39 1.15 54.20
C GLU A 236 -24.49 1.24 55.45
N ALA A 237 -23.17 1.41 55.28
CA ALA A 237 -22.33 2.26 56.15
C ALA A 237 -20.85 2.22 55.73
N ALA A 238 -20.28 3.42 55.72
CA ALA A 238 -18.88 3.73 55.50
C ALA A 238 -17.91 3.01 56.47
N SER A 239 -16.71 2.67 56.00
CA SER A 239 -15.48 3.22 56.58
C SER A 239 -14.23 2.87 55.77
N SER A 240 -13.45 3.93 55.57
CA SER A 240 -12.01 4.03 55.31
C SER A 240 -11.14 2.80 55.64
N SER A 241 -10.23 2.43 54.72
CA SER A 241 -8.87 1.96 55.06
C SER A 241 -7.95 1.91 53.84
N THR A 242 -6.97 2.80 53.86
CA THR A 242 -5.73 2.81 53.09
C THR A 242 -4.96 1.50 53.26
N SER A 243 -4.42 0.91 52.18
CA SER A 243 -3.20 0.09 52.29
C SER A 243 -2.44 0.04 50.98
N VAL A 244 -1.24 0.61 51.04
CA VAL A 244 -0.16 0.52 50.07
C VAL A 244 0.48 -0.86 50.19
N VAL A 245 0.66 -1.58 49.08
CA VAL A 245 1.60 -2.71 49.02
C VAL A 245 2.62 -2.44 47.93
N GLN A 246 3.73 -1.83 48.36
CA GLN A 246 5.04 -2.03 47.77
C GLN A 246 5.48 -3.47 48.07
N THR A 247 5.80 -4.25 47.05
CA THR A 247 6.70 -5.40 47.19
C THR A 247 7.91 -5.19 46.30
N SER A 248 8.94 -4.63 46.93
CA SER A 248 10.33 -4.86 46.55
C SER A 248 10.63 -6.36 46.64
N VAL A 249 11.12 -6.96 45.55
CA VAL A 249 11.94 -8.17 45.65
C VAL A 249 13.31 -7.87 45.06
N LYS A 250 14.26 -7.76 45.99
CA LYS A 250 15.70 -7.63 45.82
C LYS A 250 16.30 -9.03 46.01
N ALA A 251 16.90 -9.60 44.98
CA ALA A 251 17.87 -10.71 45.04
C ALA A 251 18.28 -11.08 43.61
N ALA A 252 19.46 -11.56 43.27
CA ALA A 252 20.79 -11.53 43.87
C ALA A 252 21.70 -12.01 42.73
N VAL A 253 22.80 -11.32 42.50
CA VAL A 253 23.78 -11.62 41.46
C VAL A 253 24.50 -12.93 41.75
N LYS A 254 24.63 -13.81 40.75
CA LYS A 254 25.75 -14.75 40.61
C LYS A 254 26.23 -14.75 39.15
N PRO A 255 27.50 -14.45 38.87
CA PRO A 255 28.07 -14.59 37.54
C PRO A 255 28.55 -16.04 37.33
N VAL A 256 28.11 -16.69 36.26
CA VAL A 256 28.73 -17.93 35.75
C VAL A 256 29.64 -17.55 34.59
N ALA A 257 30.94 -17.62 34.87
CA ALA A 257 31.98 -17.68 33.86
C ALA A 257 31.90 -19.05 33.19
N GLY A 258 31.58 -19.06 31.89
CA GLY A 258 31.53 -20.26 31.07
C GLY A 258 32.16 -19.97 29.71
N ALA A 259 33.46 -20.21 29.62
CA ALA A 259 34.22 -20.17 28.38
C ALA A 259 33.68 -21.20 27.39
N VAL A 260 33.18 -20.73 26.24
CA VAL A 260 32.86 -21.59 25.09
C VAL A 260 33.75 -21.19 23.93
N LYS A 261 34.57 -22.16 23.50
CA LYS A 261 35.55 -22.08 22.42
C LYS A 261 34.87 -21.75 21.08
N PRO A 262 35.51 -20.94 20.20
CA PRO A 262 35.04 -20.76 18.84
C PRO A 262 35.29 -22.05 18.03
N VAL A 263 34.23 -22.74 17.62
CA VAL A 263 34.30 -23.75 16.57
C VAL A 263 34.34 -23.01 15.24
N ALA A 264 35.54 -22.90 14.68
CA ALA A 264 35.75 -22.50 13.29
C ALA A 264 35.29 -23.66 12.38
N THR A 265 34.05 -23.63 11.91
CA THR A 265 33.63 -24.49 10.81
C THR A 265 34.02 -23.82 9.50
N ALA A 266 35.16 -24.25 8.96
CA ALA A 266 35.61 -23.91 7.62
C ALA A 266 34.59 -24.46 6.58
N VAL A 267 33.71 -23.59 6.10
CA VAL A 267 32.85 -23.89 4.94
C VAL A 267 33.72 -23.80 3.69
N LYS A 268 34.03 -24.95 3.09
CA LYS A 268 34.66 -25.04 1.78
C LYS A 268 33.75 -24.40 0.74
N PRO A 269 34.22 -23.47 -0.10
CA PRO A 269 33.43 -22.98 -1.22
C PRO A 269 33.29 -24.10 -2.27
N VAL A 270 32.08 -24.62 -2.41
CA VAL A 270 31.72 -25.47 -3.55
C VAL A 270 31.59 -24.56 -4.76
N VAL A 271 32.67 -24.47 -5.53
CA VAL A 271 32.67 -23.87 -6.86
C VAL A 271 31.93 -24.82 -7.79
N HIS A 272 30.65 -24.54 -8.05
CA HIS A 272 29.96 -25.15 -9.18
C HIS A 272 30.38 -24.44 -10.47
N PRO A 273 30.95 -25.14 -11.46
CA PRO A 273 31.19 -24.56 -12.76
C PRO A 273 29.83 -24.28 -13.43
N VAL A 274 29.50 -22.99 -13.58
CA VAL A 274 28.39 -22.55 -14.43
C VAL A 274 28.79 -22.86 -15.87
N ALA A 275 28.20 -23.92 -16.43
CA ALA A 275 28.24 -24.18 -17.85
C ALA A 275 27.62 -22.98 -18.58
N ARG A 276 28.46 -22.19 -19.26
CA ARG A 276 28.01 -21.16 -20.20
C ARG A 276 27.25 -21.85 -21.33
N LEU A 277 25.92 -21.80 -21.26
CA LEU A 277 25.07 -22.15 -22.40
C LEU A 277 25.22 -21.04 -23.43
N VAL A 278 26.08 -21.27 -24.41
CA VAL A 278 26.22 -20.42 -25.61
C VAL A 278 24.96 -20.61 -26.44
N THR A 279 23.96 -19.74 -26.25
CA THR A 279 22.80 -19.66 -27.14
C THR A 279 23.24 -19.03 -28.45
N LYS A 280 23.33 -19.85 -29.50
CA LYS A 280 23.50 -19.40 -30.89
C LYS A 280 22.36 -18.45 -31.26
N PRO A 281 22.63 -17.28 -31.87
CA PRO A 281 21.58 -16.45 -32.44
C PRO A 281 20.99 -17.14 -33.67
N ILE A 282 19.70 -17.46 -33.61
CA ILE A 282 18.91 -17.90 -34.75
C ILE A 282 18.64 -16.66 -35.60
N ALA A 283 19.47 -16.47 -36.63
CA ALA A 283 19.21 -15.50 -37.69
C ALA A 283 18.06 -16.03 -38.55
N HIS A 284 16.87 -15.45 -38.41
CA HIS A 284 15.78 -15.66 -39.36
C HIS A 284 16.04 -14.78 -40.60
N PRO A 285 16.11 -15.36 -41.81
CA PRO A 285 16.19 -14.57 -43.04
C PRO A 285 14.84 -13.89 -43.30
N ILE A 286 14.82 -12.55 -43.26
CA ILE A 286 13.70 -11.74 -43.74
C ILE A 286 13.75 -11.80 -45.27
N SER A 287 12.84 -12.59 -45.86
CA SER A 287 12.65 -12.62 -47.31
C SER A 287 11.72 -11.47 -47.72
N ILE A 288 12.29 -10.38 -48.23
CA ILE A 288 11.53 -9.27 -48.82
C ILE A 288 11.23 -9.64 -50.29
N ALA A 289 10.03 -10.17 -50.52
CA ALA A 289 9.51 -10.38 -51.87
C ALA A 289 9.02 -9.04 -52.44
N ALA A 290 9.90 -8.33 -53.15
CA ALA A 290 9.56 -7.12 -53.90
C ALA A 290 8.76 -7.49 -55.16
N LYS A 291 7.43 -7.30 -55.10
CA LYS A 291 6.54 -7.45 -56.26
C LYS A 291 6.57 -6.17 -57.10
N ARG A 292 7.45 -6.12 -58.11
CA ARG A 292 7.42 -5.10 -59.17
C ARG A 292 6.17 -5.33 -60.04
N ARG A 293 5.22 -4.40 -59.99
CA ARG A 293 4.26 -4.17 -61.08
C ARG A 293 4.94 -3.25 -62.10
N ALA A 294 5.12 -3.74 -63.32
CA ALA A 294 5.42 -2.90 -64.47
C ALA A 294 4.09 -2.34 -65.00
N HIS A 295 4.11 -1.05 -65.35
CA HIS A 295 3.19 -0.39 -66.27
C HIS A 295 3.87 -0.32 -67.63
#